data_AF-A0A1R4HFI5-F1
#
_entry.id   AF-A0A1R4HFI5-F1
#
_cell.length_a   1.000
_cell.length_b   1.000
_cell.length_c   1.000
_cell.angle_alpha   90.00
_cell.angle_beta   90.00
_cell.angle_gamma   90.00
#
_symmetry.space_group_name_H-M   'P 1'
#
loop_
_entity.id
_entity.type
_entity.pdbx_description
1 polymer ?
#
loop_
_entity_poly.entity_id
_entity_poly.type
_entity_poly.pdbx_seq_one_letter_code
_entity_poly.pdbx_strand_id
1 'polypeptide(L)' 'MQPQKLTNLQLELLKVFSYQLNPQQLSDIKNLLTHYFAEQATQEMDKLWEENNWDDNTMTSWVNEHLRTPYNPT' A
#
# COMPACT_ATOMS: atom_id res chain seq x y z
N MET A 1 -19.95 -22.75 -9.80
CA MET A 1 -19.33 -21.61 -9.10
C MET A 1 -20.41 -20.56 -8.90
N GLN A 2 -20.68 -20.10 -7.68
CA GLN A 2 -21.64 -19.02 -7.47
C GLN A 2 -21.04 -17.69 -7.97
N PRO A 3 -21.82 -16.80 -8.60
CA PRO A 3 -21.31 -15.51 -9.05
C PRO A 3 -20.90 -14.70 -7.82
N GLN A 4 -19.63 -14.37 -7.73
CA GLN A 4 -19.11 -13.54 -6.64
C GLN A 4 -19.68 -12.13 -6.80
N LYS A 5 -20.48 -11.69 -5.82
CA LYS A 5 -20.99 -10.32 -5.77
C LYS A 5 -19.81 -9.37 -5.69
N LEU A 6 -19.86 -8.30 -6.49
CA LEU A 6 -18.86 -7.25 -6.47
C LEU A 6 -18.73 -6.66 -5.05
N THR A 7 -17.50 -6.35 -4.65
CA THR A 7 -17.21 -5.61 -3.42
C THR A 7 -17.79 -4.19 -3.51
N ASN A 8 -17.99 -3.55 -2.36
CA ASN A 8 -18.40 -2.15 -2.30
C ASN A 8 -17.47 -1.22 -3.09
N LEU A 9 -16.14 -1.39 -2.98
CA LEU A 9 -15.17 -0.60 -3.73
C LEU A 9 -15.32 -0.80 -5.24
N GLN A 10 -15.50 -2.04 -5.69
CA GLN A 10 -15.72 -2.33 -7.12
C GLN A 10 -16.99 -1.64 -7.63
N LEU A 11 -18.08 -1.63 -6.85
CA LEU A 11 -19.31 -0.93 -7.21
C LEU A 11 -19.12 0.60 -7.30
N GLU A 12 -18.35 1.20 -6.40
CA GLU A 12 -18.05 2.64 -6.46
C GLU A 12 -17.15 2.99 -7.65
N LEU A 13 -16.11 2.18 -7.94
CA LEU A 13 -15.26 2.40 -9.11
C LEU A 13 -16.02 2.29 -10.43
N LEU A 14 -17.02 1.40 -10.53
CA LEU A 14 -17.89 1.33 -11.70
C LEU A 14 -18.66 2.63 -11.94
N LYS A 15 -19.08 3.33 -10.87
CA LYS A 15 -19.69 4.67 -11.00
C LYS A 15 -18.66 5.68 -11.51
N VAL A 16 -17.42 5.60 -11.04
CA VAL A 16 -16.34 6.48 -11.50
C VAL A 16 -16.07 6.30 -13.00
N PHE A 17 -16.17 5.08 -13.53
CA PHE A 17 -16.01 4.81 -14.97
C PHE A 17 -17.08 5.46 -15.85
N SER A 18 -18.21 5.90 -15.29
CA SER A 18 -19.20 6.67 -16.04
C SER A 18 -18.70 8.09 -16.40
N TYR A 19 -17.68 8.59 -15.70
CA TYR A 19 -17.07 9.88 -15.99
C TYR A 19 -15.93 9.75 -17.00
N GLN A 20 -15.92 10.61 -18.01
CA GLN A 20 -14.76 10.79 -18.89
C GLN A 20 -13.74 11.70 -18.23
N LEU A 21 -12.86 11.10 -17.42
CA LEU A 21 -11.78 11.82 -16.75
C LEU A 21 -10.67 12.17 -17.75
N ASN A 22 -10.13 13.39 -17.64
CA ASN A 22 -8.91 13.73 -18.32
C ASN A 22 -7.68 13.07 -17.63
N PRO A 23 -6.50 13.03 -18.27
CA PRO A 23 -5.32 12.37 -17.71
C PRO A 23 -4.90 12.89 -16.33
N GLN A 24 -5.07 14.20 -16.06
CA GLN A 24 -4.72 14.80 -14.77
C GLN A 24 -5.66 14.30 -13.68
N GLN A 25 -6.97 14.31 -13.91
CA GLN A 25 -7.95 13.83 -12.93
C GLN A 25 -7.75 12.35 -12.59
N LEU A 26 -7.42 11.52 -13.59
CA LEU A 26 -7.09 10.12 -13.35
C LEU A 26 -5.82 9.98 -12.50
N SER A 27 -4.80 10.81 -12.75
CA SER A 27 -3.59 10.85 -11.93
C SER A 27 -3.87 11.27 -10.49
N ASP A 28 -4.74 12.27 -10.30
CA ASP A 28 -5.11 12.76 -8.97
C ASP A 28 -5.81 11.68 -8.14
N ILE A 29 -6.72 10.91 -8.75
CA ILE A 29 -7.39 9.77 -8.08
C ILE A 29 -6.39 8.69 -7.71
N LYS A 30 -5.44 8.36 -8.60
CA LYS A 30 -4.38 7.39 -8.29
C LYS A 30 -3.54 7.87 -7.10
N ASN A 31 -3.14 9.14 -7.12
CA ASN A 31 -2.37 9.73 -6.03
C ASN A 31 -3.16 9.70 -4.72
N LEU A 32 -4.44 10.03 -4.72
CA LEU A 32 -5.30 9.96 -3.54
C LEU A 32 -5.31 8.55 -2.93
N LEU A 33 -5.52 7.53 -3.76
CA LEU A 33 -5.51 6.13 -3.31
C LEU A 33 -4.13 5.73 -2.77
N THR A 34 -3.06 6.08 -3.48
CA THR A 34 -1.68 5.80 -3.05
C THR A 34 -1.36 6.44 -1.70
N HIS A 35 -1.73 7.71 -1.49
CA HIS A 35 -1.50 8.39 -0.22
C HIS A 35 -2.30 7.74 0.91
N TYR A 36 -3.57 7.42 0.68
CA TYR A 36 -4.40 6.74 1.69
C TYR A 36 -3.76 5.42 2.14
N PHE A 37 -3.37 4.55 1.20
CA PHE A 37 -2.76 3.27 1.57
C PHE A 37 -1.36 3.41 2.16
N ALA A 38 -0.57 4.40 1.72
CA ALA A 38 0.72 4.68 2.33
C ALA A 38 0.56 5.14 3.78
N GLU A 39 -0.41 6.00 4.06
CA GLU A 39 -0.72 6.45 5.43
C GLU A 39 -1.17 5.27 6.32
N GLN A 40 -2.05 4.41 5.81
CA GLN A 40 -2.46 3.21 6.56
C GLN A 40 -1.27 2.26 6.82
N ALA A 41 -0.38 2.06 5.84
CA ALA A 41 0.81 1.24 6.03
C ALA A 41 1.77 1.83 7.07
N THR A 42 1.96 3.16 7.08
CA THR A 42 2.76 3.85 8.10
C THR A 42 2.15 3.68 9.49
N GLN A 43 0.83 3.89 9.64
CA GLN A 43 0.14 3.75 10.93
C GLN A 43 0.25 2.33 11.50
N GLU A 44 0.09 1.31 10.65
CA GLU A 44 0.28 -0.08 11.09
C GLU A 44 1.74 -0.40 11.43
N MET A 45 2.71 0.20 10.73
CA MET A 45 4.13 0.06 11.08
C MET A 45 4.45 0.70 12.43
N ASP A 46 3.93 1.91 12.69
CA ASP A 46 4.09 2.60 13.98
C ASP A 46 3.50 1.76 15.12
N LYS A 47 2.33 1.17 14.90
CA LYS A 47 1.72 0.25 15.88
C LYS A 47 2.59 -0.98 16.13
N LEU A 48 3.08 -1.63 15.08
CA LEU A 48 3.97 -2.79 15.21
C LEU A 48 5.28 -2.41 15.93
N TRP A 49 5.79 -1.21 15.68
CA TRP A 49 6.97 -0.66 16.34
C TRP A 49 6.81 -0.61 17.85
N GLU A 50 5.69 -0.05 18.32
CA GLU A 50 5.35 0.00 19.73
C GLU A 50 5.09 -1.40 20.33
N GLU A 51 4.26 -2.22 19.67
CA GLU A 51 3.89 -3.55 20.16
C GLU A 51 5.08 -4.49 20.34
N ASN A 52 6.08 -4.37 19.45
CA ASN A 52 7.29 -5.20 19.51
C ASN A 52 8.42 -4.56 20.33
N ASN A 53 8.19 -3.39 20.94
CA ASN A 53 9.22 -2.61 21.65
C ASN A 53 10.47 -2.38 20.81
N TRP A 54 10.30 -2.10 19.52
CA TRP A 54 11.41 -1.78 18.64
C TRP A 54 12.03 -0.43 19.01
N ASP A 55 13.33 -0.35 18.76
CA ASP A 55 14.18 0.77 19.13
C ASP A 55 15.32 0.96 18.11
N ASP A 56 16.22 1.91 18.38
CA ASP A 56 17.36 2.18 17.51
C ASP A 56 18.29 0.95 17.35
N ASN A 57 18.34 0.06 18.35
CA ASN A 57 19.12 -1.18 18.25
C ASN A 57 18.48 -2.14 17.25
N THR A 58 17.15 -2.19 17.21
CA THR A 58 16.40 -2.95 16.21
C THR A 58 16.72 -2.47 14.79
N MET A 59 16.72 -1.15 14.56
CA MET A 59 17.14 -0.59 13.25
C MET A 59 18.58 -0.97 12.90
N THR A 60 19.48 -0.92 13.89
CA THR A 60 20.88 -1.30 13.72
C THR A 60 21.03 -2.78 13.39
N SER A 61 20.18 -3.67 13.91
CA SER A 61 20.15 -5.07 13.48
C SER A 61 19.74 -5.16 12.01
N TRP A 62 18.60 -4.60 11.65
CA TRP A 62 18.04 -4.70 10.29
C TRP A 62 18.95 -4.15 9.21
N VAL A 63 19.68 -3.06 9.46
CA VAL A 63 20.62 -2.49 8.47
C VAL A 63 21.77 -3.45 8.14
N ASN A 64 22.13 -4.32 9.08
CA ASN A 64 23.18 -5.33 8.93
C ASN A 64 22.63 -6.68 8.42
N GLU A 65 21.31 -6.81 8.29
CA GLU A 65 20.68 -8.00 7.75
C GLU A 65 20.66 -8.01 6.22
N HIS A 66 20.92 -9.18 5.63
CA HIS A 66 20.94 -9.38 4.18
C HIS A 66 19.61 -9.95 3.68
N LEU A 67 18.48 -9.34 4.06
CA LEU A 67 17.13 -9.83 3.72
C LEU A 67 16.67 -9.49 2.30
N ARG A 68 17.45 -8.69 1.56
CA ARG A 68 17.13 -8.38 0.16
C ARG A 68 17.36 -9.61 -0.71
N THR A 69 16.61 -9.73 -1.80
CA THR A 69 16.83 -10.76 -2.80
C THR A 69 18.31 -10.79 -3.22
N PRO A 70 19.01 -11.93 -3.11
CA PRO A 70 20.42 -12.00 -3.48
C PRO A 70 20.58 -11.67 -4.96
N TYR A 71 21.55 -10.81 -5.26
CA TYR A 71 21.88 -10.45 -6.64
C TYR A 71 22.47 -11.66 -7.35
N ASN A 72 21.76 -12.18 -8.35
CA ASN A 72 22.25 -13.22 -9.22
C ASN A 72 22.53 -12.59 -10.61
N PRO A 73 23.77 -12.14 -10.88
CA PRO A 73 24.11 -11.62 -12.20
C PRO A 73 24.00 -12.76 -13.22
N THR A 74 23.12 -12.59 -14.20
CA THR A 74 23.05 -13.38 -15.43
C THR A 74 23.73 -12.67 -16.57
#